data_AF-A0A8I6ZCM6-F1
#
_entry.id   AF-A0A8I6ZCM6-F1
#
_cell.length_a   1.000
_cell.length_b   1.000
_cell.length_c   1.000
_cell.angle_alpha   90.00
_cell.angle_beta   90.00
_cell.angle_gamma   90.00
#
_symmetry.space_group_name_H-M   'P 1'
#
loop_
_entity.id
_entity.type
_entity.pdbx_description
1 polymer ?
#
loop_
_entity_poly.entity_id
_entity_poly.type
_entity_poly.pdbx_seq_one_letter_code
_entity_poly.pdbx_strand_id
1 'polypeptide(L)' 'MTGAPRKKMVVRYEVGWTIGLGSFGKVKFAVDADTGVPVAMKVLDKATILNHRMLQQVAAPPSPSLDPSTLSSSH' A
#
# COMPACT_ATOMS: atom_id res chain seq x y z
N MET A 1 -35.20 6.85 -6.25
CA MET A 1 -33.91 7.52 -6.50
C MET A 1 -32.84 6.76 -5.71
N THR A 2 -32.30 5.68 -6.27
CA THR A 2 -31.30 4.84 -5.56
C THR A 2 -29.93 5.40 -5.89
N GLY A 3 -29.35 6.20 -4.99
CA GLY A 3 -27.99 6.69 -5.14
C GLY A 3 -27.02 5.52 -5.16
N ALA A 4 -26.25 5.37 -6.23
CA ALA A 4 -25.19 4.38 -6.34
C ALA A 4 -24.25 4.45 -5.11
N PRO A 5 -23.71 3.31 -4.64
CA PRO A 5 -22.80 3.29 -3.50
C PRO A 5 -21.65 4.26 -3.78
N ARG A 6 -21.54 5.31 -2.96
CA ARG A 6 -20.51 6.34 -3.09
C ARG A 6 -19.15 5.66 -2.94
N LYS A 7 -18.41 5.54 -4.05
CA LYS A 7 -17.06 5.00 -4.02
C LYS A 7 -16.23 5.80 -3.02
N LYS A 8 -15.52 5.11 -2.12
CA LYS A 8 -14.72 5.77 -1.10
C LYS A 8 -13.45 6.32 -1.75
N MET A 9 -13.46 7.61 -2.06
CA MET A 9 -12.31 8.27 -2.68
C MET A 9 -11.41 8.91 -1.63
N VAL A 10 -10.10 8.77 -1.83
CA VAL A 10 -9.07 9.48 -1.07
C VAL A 10 -8.25 10.27 -2.07
N VAL A 11 -8.49 11.59 -2.12
CA VAL A 11 -7.87 12.48 -3.12
C VAL A 11 -8.16 11.94 -4.53
N ARG A 12 -7.15 11.37 -5.21
CA ARG A 12 -7.23 10.79 -6.54
C ARG A 12 -7.33 9.26 -6.57
N TYR A 13 -7.52 8.61 -5.43
CA TYR A 13 -7.55 7.15 -5.34
C TYR A 13 -8.94 6.62 -5.03
N GLU A 14 -9.46 5.72 -5.85
CA GLU A 14 -10.63 4.91 -5.53
C GLU A 14 -10.21 3.79 -4.57
N VAL A 15 -10.60 3.90 -3.30
CA VAL A 15 -10.20 2.94 -2.27
C VAL A 15 -11.20 1.79 -2.18
N GLY A 16 -10.70 0.58 -2.39
CA GLY A 16 -11.45 -0.68 -2.31
C GLY A 16 -11.40 -1.32 -0.92
N TRP A 17 -11.29 -2.65 -0.90
CA TRP A 17 -11.29 -3.47 0.31
C TRP A 17 -9.91 -3.56 0.96
N THR A 18 -9.85 -4.07 2.19
CA THR A 18 -8.59 -4.34 2.90
C THR A 18 -7.96 -5.60 2.34
N ILE A 19 -6.71 -5.50 1.86
CA ILE A 19 -5.94 -6.63 1.33
C ILE A 19 -5.00 -7.23 2.39
N GLY A 20 -4.75 -6.54 3.49
CA GLY A 20 -3.91 -7.07 4.56
C GLY A 20 -3.94 -6.23 5.83
N LEU A 21 -3.51 -6.86 6.92
CA LEU A 21 -3.21 -6.21 8.20
C LEU A 21 -1.71 -6.34 8.42
N GLY A 22 -0.99 -5.23 8.35
CA GLY A 22 0.43 -5.18 8.65
C GLY A 22 0.68 -4.71 10.08
N SER A 23 1.93 -4.86 10.54
CA SER A 23 2.38 -4.41 11.86
C SER A 23 2.09 -2.92 12.15
N PHE A 24 2.00 -2.11 11.08
CA PHE A 24 1.82 -0.66 11.15
C PHE A 24 0.39 -0.20 10.85
N GLY A 25 -0.53 -1.11 10.53
CA GLY A 25 -1.91 -0.76 10.18
C GLY A 25 -2.49 -1.57 9.03
N LYS A 26 -3.67 -1.12 8.56
CA LYS A 26 -4.43 -1.80 7.50
C LYS A 26 -3.87 -1.43 6.13
N VAL A 27 -3.76 -2.41 5.24
CA VAL A 27 -3.42 -2.21 3.84
C VAL A 27 -4.69 -2.40 3.01
N LYS A 28 -5.04 -1.43 2.18
CA LYS A 28 -6.20 -1.48 1.30
C LYS A 28 -5.79 -1.46 -0.16
N PHE A 29 -6.55 -2.16 -0.99
CA PHE A 29 -6.46 -1.99 -2.42
C PHE A 29 -7.01 -0.62 -2.80
N ALA A 30 -6.33 0.08 -3.69
CA ALA A 30 -6.85 1.30 -4.29
C ALA A 30 -6.46 1.37 -5.76
N VAL A 31 -7.18 2.18 -6.52
CA VAL A 31 -6.89 2.45 -7.93
C VAL A 31 -6.66 3.94 -8.09
N ASP A 32 -5.57 4.31 -8.74
CA ASP A 32 -5.29 5.70 -9.12
C ASP A 32 -6.30 6.14 -10.20
N ALA A 33 -7.07 7.20 -9.95
CA ALA A 33 -8.15 7.63 -10.83
C ALA A 33 -7.64 8.28 -12.13
N ASP A 34 -6.40 8.81 -12.12
CA ASP A 34 -5.80 9.43 -13.30
C ASP A 34 -5.22 8.38 -14.25
N THR A 35 -4.55 7.36 -13.69
CA THR A 35 -3.80 6.35 -14.46
C THR A 35 -4.50 4.99 -14.55
N GLY A 36 -5.48 4.71 -13.70
CA GLY A 36 -6.14 3.41 -13.58
C GLY A 36 -5.27 2.31 -12.96
N VAL A 37 -4.06 2.64 -12.48
CA VAL A 37 -3.12 1.64 -11.97
C VAL A 37 -3.52 1.16 -10.57
N PRO A 38 -3.55 -0.17 -10.32
CA PRO A 38 -3.80 -0.73 -9.00
C PRO A 38 -2.62 -0.48 -8.06
N VAL A 39 -2.92 -0.02 -6.84
CA VAL A 39 -1.93 0.30 -5.80
C VAL A 39 -2.35 -0.26 -4.44
N ALA A 40 -1.37 -0.50 -3.57
CA ALA A 40 -1.59 -0.85 -2.17
C ALA A 40 -1.46 0.39 -1.28
N MET A 41 -2.53 0.76 -0.58
CA MET A 41 -2.58 1.91 0.32
C MET A 41 -2.41 1.46 1.77
N LYS A 42 -1.31 1.85 2.40
CA LYS A 42 -1.05 1.60 3.83
C LYS A 42 -1.71 2.69 4.67
N VAL A 43 -2.75 2.33 5.41
CA VAL A 43 -3.50 3.23 6.29
C VAL A 43 -2.86 3.23 7.66
N LEU A 44 -2.26 4.36 8.03
CA LEU A 44 -1.59 4.55 9.31
C LEU A 44 -2.39 5.51 10.19
N ASP A 45 -2.51 5.19 11.48
CA ASP A 45 -3.15 6.07 12.45
C ASP A 45 -2.16 7.14 12.95
N LYS A 46 -2.55 8.42 12.85
CA LYS A 46 -1.68 9.55 13.20
C LYS A 46 -1.24 9.50 14.67
N ALA A 47 -2.11 9.09 15.60
CA ALA A 47 -1.75 9.00 17.01
C ALA A 47 -0.73 7.88 17.22
N THR A 48 -0.94 6.72 16.61
CA THR A 48 0.00 5.59 16.70
C THR A 48 1.38 5.95 16.14
N ILE A 49 1.42 6.63 14.99
CA ILE A 49 2.67 7.05 14.36
C ILE A 49 3.48 8.00 15.26
N LEU A 50 2.82 9.01 15.84
CA LEU A 50 3.47 10.02 16.67
C LEU A 50 3.96 9.45 18.00
N ASN A 51 3.17 8.59 18.65
CA ASN A 51 3.52 8.01 19.94
C ASN A 51 4.62 6.93 19.84
N HIS A 52 4.66 6.15 18.76
CA HIS A 52 5.58 5.01 18.64
C HIS A 52 6.78 5.27 17.71
N ARG A 53 7.05 6.53 17.30
CA ARG A 53 8.13 6.88 16.34
C ARG A 53 8.10 6.03 15.06
N MET A 54 6.91 5.56 14.64
CA MET A 54 6.81 4.61 13.52
C MET A 54 7.24 5.22 12.18
N LEU A 55 7.31 6.55 12.05
CA LEU A 55 7.88 7.21 10.87
C LEU A 55 9.29 6.71 10.54
N GLN A 56 10.11 6.42 11.55
CA GLN A 56 11.49 5.95 11.33
C GLN A 56 11.55 4.54 10.73
N GLN A 57 10.50 3.74 10.89
CA GLN A 57 10.42 2.35 10.41
C GLN A 57 9.69 2.20 9.07
N VAL A 58 9.09 3.28 8.54
CA VAL A 58 8.40 3.26 7.25
C VAL A 58 9.39 3.38 6.08
N ALA A 59 10.67 3.68 6.34
CA ALA A 59 11.73 3.54 5.34
C ALA A 59 11.77 2.09 4.87
N ALA A 60 11.53 1.88 3.57
CA ALA A 60 11.43 0.55 2.98
C ALA A 60 12.63 -0.32 3.40
N PRO A 61 12.44 -1.60 3.80
CA PRO A 61 13.55 -2.53 3.77
C PRO A 61 14.07 -2.55 2.32
N PRO A 62 15.40 -2.60 2.10
CA PRO A 62 15.93 -2.74 0.76
C PRO A 62 15.28 -3.98 0.16
N SER A 63 14.43 -3.78 -0.84
CA SER A 63 13.93 -4.86 -1.68
C SER A 63 15.14 -5.66 -2.11
N PRO A 64 15.21 -6.98 -1.87
CA PRO A 64 16.29 -7.78 -2.42
C PRO A 64 16.25 -7.55 -3.91
N SER A 65 17.25 -6.84 -4.43
CA SER A 65 17.47 -6.69 -5.84
C SER A 65 17.45 -8.10 -6.41
N LEU A 66 16.43 -8.42 -7.20
CA LEU A 66 16.44 -9.59 -8.05
C LEU A 66 17.58 -9.35 -9.03
N ASP A 67 18.78 -9.74 -8.61
CA ASP A 67 19.95 -9.72 -9.46
C ASP A 67 19.76 -10.88 -10.46
N PRO A 68 19.60 -10.59 -11.77
CA PRO A 68 19.43 -11.63 -12.78
C PRO A 68 20.66 -12.56 -12.90
N SER A 69 21.76 -12.29 -12.19
CA SER A 69 22.98 -13.10 -12.19
C SER A 69 22.85 -14.47 -11.53
N THR A 70 21.78 -14.75 -10.78
CA THR A 70 21.60 -16.05 -10.10
C THR A 70 21.06 -17.17 -11.02
N LEU A 71 20.74 -16.87 -12.28
CA LEU A 71 20.25 -17.88 -13.24
C LEU A 71 21.33 -18.55 -14.11
N SER A 72 22.63 -18.29 -13.87
CA SER A 72 23.70 -18.89 -14.67
C SER A 72 24.66 -19.70 -13.80
N SER A 73 24.24 -20.89 -13.38
CA SER A 73 25.18 -22.00 -13.18
C SER A 73 24.46 -23.34 -13.20
N SER A 74 24.00 -23.76 -14.39
CA SER A 74 23.91 -25.17 -14.72
C SER A 74 25.10 -25.51 -15.60
N HIS A 75 26.11 -26.16 -15.02
CA HIS A 75 27.09 -26.94 -15.75
C HIS A 75 27.38 -28.20 -14.96
#